data_AF-A0A7L1NNZ1-F1
#
_entry.id   AF-A0A7L1NNZ1-F1
#
_cell.length_a   1.000
_cell.length_b   1.000
_cell.length_c   1.000
_cell.angle_alpha   90.00
_cell.angle_beta   90.00
_cell.angle_gamma   90.00
#
_symmetry.space_group_name_H-M   'P 1'
#
loop_
_entity.id
_entity.type
_entity.pdbx_description
1 polymer ?
#
loop_
_entity_poly.entity_id
_entity_poly.type
_entity_poly.pdbx_seq_one_letter_code
_entity_poly.pdbx_strand_id
1 'polypeptide(L)'
;GEDVKPFTPERTKEIVMSLQQPAVFCNMVGDWPALHWNVKYLSSALGGKTIQFRLGLKTLDLAPQFETRCSYVKATLEEFLAWSCGQSSCLSGPFSHYEYSKYWAYADYKYIARIFEDKPEVFQDIRWSDFGFPGRSGKESTLWIGSEGANTPCHLDSYGCNLVLQVQGRKRWHLFPPGDTSFLYPTRIPYEESSVFSKVNVANPDLKRFPEFRNATPHIITLCPGQVLLIPRHWWHYVESIDPITVSINSWIELEADHQARVEEAITRTLVCAIKSAENPSEEDLWLNPTEVEATSHEVNLQYLNQAVSAYFKCQKGSVSEQVCSSSTRVEQRTNTSCKRKRELGYEPEGWGLLTHEFDFSTFEAEKLQKIPFGPHLIQVLPQSQETSSMGTAAVESDGRDLLHENEGGRFGKLHCTMKQLVMSNDCDMSARQMDSAGSPNASQTALSTNDLLDCLVNPSVINLVAQLLLERTRV
;
A
#
# COMPACT_ATOMS: atom_id res chain seq x y z
N GLY A 1 8.67 -14.68 -34.80
CA GLY A 1 7.21 -14.69 -34.84
C GLY A 1 6.76 -13.66 -33.84
N GLU A 2 5.79 -12.82 -34.16
CA GLU A 2 5.23 -11.90 -33.18
C GLU A 2 4.64 -12.73 -32.04
N ASP A 3 5.12 -12.52 -30.81
CA ASP A 3 4.55 -13.14 -29.62
C ASP A 3 3.12 -12.63 -29.47
N VAL A 4 2.15 -13.44 -29.88
CA VAL A 4 0.73 -13.13 -29.75
C VAL A 4 0.40 -13.09 -28.26
N LYS A 5 -0.10 -11.94 -27.78
CA LYS A 5 -0.51 -11.76 -26.39
C LYS A 5 -1.61 -12.77 -26.02
N PRO A 6 -1.56 -13.39 -24.84
CA PRO A 6 -2.53 -14.41 -24.42
C PRO A 6 -3.99 -13.94 -24.38
N PHE A 7 -4.22 -12.65 -24.11
CA PHE A 7 -5.55 -12.06 -24.00
C PHE A 7 -5.64 -10.80 -24.87
N THR A 8 -6.81 -10.54 -25.47
CA THR A 8 -7.08 -9.27 -26.14
C THR A 8 -7.22 -8.14 -25.10
N PRO A 9 -7.06 -6.86 -25.50
CA PRO A 9 -7.33 -5.72 -24.62
C PRO A 9 -8.70 -5.77 -23.94
N GLU A 10 -9.75 -6.10 -24.69
CA GLU A 10 -11.12 -6.18 -24.20
C GLU A 10 -11.26 -7.28 -23.15
N ARG A 11 -10.71 -8.47 -23.45
CA ARG A 11 -10.75 -9.60 -22.53
C ARG A 11 -9.94 -9.33 -21.26
N THR A 12 -8.79 -8.67 -21.39
CA THR A 12 -7.95 -8.30 -20.25
C THR A 12 -8.68 -7.29 -19.35
N LYS A 13 -9.34 -6.29 -19.95
CA LYS A 13 -10.17 -5.34 -19.20
C LYS A 13 -11.30 -6.04 -18.45
N GLU A 14 -12.02 -6.95 -19.10
CA GLU A 14 -13.06 -7.75 -18.44
C GLU A 14 -12.49 -8.48 -17.22
N ILE A 15 -11.34 -9.14 -17.36
CA ILE A 15 -10.68 -9.82 -16.25
C ILE A 15 -10.34 -8.82 -15.13
N VAL A 16 -9.68 -7.71 -15.43
CA VAL A 16 -9.29 -6.69 -14.44
C VAL A 16 -10.50 -6.10 -13.70
N MET A 17 -11.58 -5.83 -14.42
CA MET A 17 -12.78 -5.21 -13.85
C MET A 17 -13.68 -6.22 -13.09
N SER A 18 -13.57 -7.52 -13.38
CA SER A 18 -14.37 -8.57 -12.72
C SER A 18 -13.63 -9.31 -11.60
N LEU A 19 -12.29 -9.31 -11.58
CA LEU A 19 -11.53 -10.00 -10.53
C LEU A 19 -11.64 -9.30 -9.19
N GLN A 20 -12.10 -10.05 -8.18
CA GLN A 20 -12.12 -9.59 -6.78
C GLN A 20 -10.96 -10.16 -5.96
N GLN A 21 -10.06 -10.92 -6.57
CA GLN A 21 -8.87 -11.51 -5.94
C GLN A 21 -7.62 -11.17 -6.75
N PRO A 22 -6.42 -11.10 -6.15
CA PRO A 22 -5.20 -10.78 -6.85
C PRO A 22 -4.86 -11.88 -7.85
N ALA A 23 -4.29 -11.45 -8.98
CA ALA A 23 -3.80 -12.36 -10.00
C ALA A 23 -2.58 -11.78 -10.71
N VAL A 24 -1.75 -12.68 -11.24
CA VAL A 24 -0.56 -12.32 -11.99
C VAL A 24 -0.78 -12.64 -13.47
N PHE A 25 -0.78 -11.60 -14.29
CA PHE A 25 -0.73 -11.73 -15.74
C PHE A 25 0.70 -12.04 -16.17
N CYS A 26 0.85 -13.08 -16.97
CA CYS A 26 2.12 -13.51 -17.55
C CYS A 26 2.08 -13.36 -19.07
N ASN A 27 3.22 -13.04 -19.68
CA ASN A 27 3.40 -12.94 -21.13
C ASN A 27 2.52 -11.88 -21.83
N MET A 28 2.04 -10.86 -21.10
CA MET A 28 1.21 -9.78 -21.66
C MET A 28 2.03 -8.59 -22.17
N VAL A 29 3.28 -8.45 -21.74
CA VAL A 29 4.09 -7.24 -21.90
C VAL A 29 5.41 -7.48 -22.63
N GLY A 30 5.61 -8.66 -23.24
CA GLY A 30 6.89 -9.07 -23.84
C GLY A 30 7.41 -8.13 -24.94
N ASP A 31 6.50 -7.41 -25.60
CA ASP A 31 6.77 -6.42 -26.66
C ASP A 31 6.82 -4.97 -26.14
N TRP A 32 6.67 -4.73 -24.83
CA TRP A 32 6.73 -3.38 -24.26
C TRP A 32 8.18 -2.89 -24.21
N PRO A 33 8.50 -1.72 -24.80
CA PRO A 33 9.83 -1.14 -24.66
C PRO A 33 10.24 -0.93 -23.21
N ALA A 34 9.27 -0.66 -22.31
CA ALA A 34 9.49 -0.49 -20.87
C ALA A 34 10.15 -1.70 -20.18
N LEU A 35 10.12 -2.91 -20.75
CA LEU A 35 10.87 -4.04 -20.20
C LEU A 35 12.40 -3.82 -20.22
N HIS A 36 12.89 -2.90 -21.04
CA HIS A 36 14.30 -2.52 -21.06
C HIS A 36 14.67 -1.45 -20.03
N TRP A 37 13.69 -0.90 -19.28
CA TRP A 37 13.90 0.14 -18.26
C TRP A 37 14.54 -0.41 -16.98
N ASN A 38 15.66 -1.12 -17.12
CA ASN A 38 16.53 -1.40 -15.99
C ASN A 38 17.18 -0.09 -15.50
N VAL A 39 17.71 -0.12 -14.28
CA VAL A 39 18.32 1.01 -13.60
C VAL A 39 19.46 1.69 -14.40
N LYS A 40 20.22 0.93 -15.21
CA LYS A 40 21.29 1.49 -16.04
C LYS A 40 20.71 2.31 -17.20
N TYR A 41 19.71 1.77 -17.88
CA TYR A 41 18.95 2.49 -18.91
C TYR A 41 18.34 3.77 -18.32
N LEU A 42 17.66 3.66 -17.18
CA LEU A 42 17.03 4.80 -16.51
C LEU A 42 18.05 5.86 -16.09
N SER A 43 19.23 5.45 -15.61
CA SER A 43 20.32 6.36 -15.28
C SER A 43 20.77 7.17 -16.50
N SER A 44 20.95 6.52 -17.65
CA SER A 44 21.26 7.19 -18.91
C SER A 44 20.13 8.09 -19.39
N ALA A 45 18.87 7.63 -19.31
CA ALA A 45 17.70 8.37 -19.78
C ALA A 45 17.43 9.62 -18.92
N LEU A 46 17.71 9.57 -17.62
CA LEU A 46 17.59 10.73 -16.71
C LEU A 46 18.78 11.69 -16.83
N GLY A 47 19.91 11.27 -17.41
CA GLY A 47 21.03 12.17 -17.75
C GLY A 47 21.59 12.96 -16.55
N GLY A 48 21.72 12.32 -15.39
CA GLY A 48 22.22 12.96 -14.17
C GLY A 48 21.19 13.78 -13.38
N LYS A 49 19.91 13.76 -13.77
CA LYS A 49 18.81 14.33 -12.96
C LYS A 49 18.77 13.64 -11.60
N THR A 50 18.73 14.43 -10.52
CA THR A 50 18.59 13.89 -9.17
C THR A 50 17.14 13.58 -8.86
N ILE A 51 16.91 12.48 -8.15
CA ILE A 51 15.62 12.08 -7.61
C ILE A 51 15.75 11.83 -6.12
N GLN A 52 14.63 11.90 -5.40
CA GLN A 52 14.61 11.68 -3.96
C GLN A 52 14.49 10.18 -3.64
N PHE A 53 15.35 9.70 -2.75
CA PHE A 53 15.32 8.37 -2.18
C PHE A 53 14.94 8.46 -0.70
N ARG A 54 13.99 7.62 -0.30
CA ARG A 54 13.72 7.28 1.09
C ARG A 54 14.74 6.24 1.55
N LEU A 55 15.27 6.40 2.75
CA LEU A 55 16.25 5.51 3.37
C LEU A 55 15.67 4.95 4.66
N GLY A 56 15.71 3.63 4.77
CA GLY A 56 15.30 2.93 5.98
C GLY A 56 16.30 1.87 6.41
N LEU A 57 16.20 1.47 7.67
CA LEU A 57 17.08 0.47 8.26
C LEU A 57 16.64 -0.94 7.87
N LYS A 58 17.62 -1.81 7.59
CA LYS A 58 17.46 -3.25 7.45
C LYS A 58 17.38 -3.92 8.83
N THR A 59 16.37 -3.56 9.62
CA THR A 59 16.16 -4.05 10.99
C THR A 59 14.94 -4.96 11.09
N LEU A 60 15.00 -5.93 12.01
CA LEU A 60 13.86 -6.78 12.39
C LEU A 60 12.98 -6.09 13.43
N ASP A 61 12.57 -4.86 13.14
CA ASP A 61 11.72 -4.11 14.06
C ASP A 61 10.30 -4.71 14.10
N LEU A 62 9.65 -4.60 15.25
CA LEU A 62 8.27 -5.05 15.46
C LEU A 62 7.24 -4.03 14.95
N ALA A 63 7.65 -2.77 14.80
CA ALA A 63 6.81 -1.70 14.30
C ALA A 63 7.05 -1.49 12.79
N PRO A 64 6.02 -1.13 12.01
CA PRO A 64 6.21 -0.72 10.63
C PRO A 64 7.18 0.46 10.53
N GLN A 65 8.02 0.43 9.50
CA GLN A 65 8.92 1.53 9.18
C GLN A 65 8.22 2.51 8.24
N PHE A 66 7.30 3.30 8.80
CA PHE A 66 6.61 4.36 8.07
C PHE A 66 7.58 5.41 7.53
N GLU A 67 7.17 6.05 6.44
CA GLU A 67 7.88 7.10 5.72
C GLU A 67 8.31 8.25 6.65
N THR A 68 7.45 8.61 7.60
CA THR A 68 7.71 9.63 8.62
C THR A 68 8.93 9.36 9.51
N ARG A 69 9.38 8.10 9.60
CA ARG A 69 10.54 7.67 10.39
C ARG A 69 11.78 7.41 9.55
N CYS A 70 11.70 7.65 8.24
CA CYS A 70 12.78 7.41 7.29
C CYS A 70 13.62 8.68 7.07
N SER A 71 14.87 8.49 6.65
CA SER A 71 15.70 9.60 6.15
C SER A 71 15.52 9.77 4.64
N TYR A 72 15.92 10.92 4.11
CA TYR A 72 15.78 11.20 2.67
C TYR A 72 17.05 11.83 2.10
N VAL A 73 17.40 11.43 0.88
CA VAL A 73 18.50 12.02 0.12
C VAL A 73 18.07 12.30 -1.31
N LYS A 74 18.59 13.36 -1.93
CA LYS A 74 18.47 13.58 -3.37
C LYS A 74 19.77 13.13 -4.03
N ALA A 75 19.66 12.20 -4.97
CA ALA A 75 20.81 11.61 -5.64
C ALA A 75 20.46 11.23 -7.07
N THR A 76 21.47 11.05 -7.91
CA THR A 76 21.35 10.47 -9.24
C THR A 76 21.21 8.94 -9.15
N LEU A 77 20.71 8.31 -10.23
CA LEU A 77 20.71 6.85 -10.31
C LEU A 77 22.12 6.26 -10.39
N GLU A 78 23.09 7.00 -10.89
CA GLU A 78 24.49 6.58 -10.92
C GLU A 78 25.08 6.51 -9.50
N GLU A 79 24.81 7.51 -8.66
CA GLU A 79 25.21 7.50 -7.26
C GLU A 79 24.52 6.38 -6.48
N PHE A 80 23.22 6.14 -6.73
CA PHE A 80 22.48 5.01 -6.15
C PHE A 80 23.08 3.65 -6.58
N LEU A 81 23.48 3.52 -7.84
CA LEU A 81 24.13 2.31 -8.35
C LEU A 81 25.49 2.07 -7.71
N ALA A 82 26.33 3.10 -7.64
CA ALA A 82 27.62 3.03 -6.97
C ALA A 82 27.47 2.62 -5.49
N TRP A 83 26.48 3.21 -4.81
CA TRP A 83 26.12 2.89 -3.43
C TRP A 83 25.67 1.43 -3.25
N SER A 84 24.74 0.96 -4.08
CA SER A 84 24.22 -0.41 -3.99
C SER A 84 25.25 -1.50 -4.33
N CYS A 85 26.30 -1.17 -5.09
CA CYS A 85 27.42 -2.07 -5.37
C CYS A 85 28.52 -2.07 -4.29
N GLY A 86 28.39 -1.26 -3.22
CA GLY A 86 29.40 -1.17 -2.15
C GLY A 86 30.75 -0.60 -2.61
N GLN A 87 30.76 0.21 -3.68
CA GLN A 87 32.00 0.77 -4.24
C GLN A 87 32.59 1.86 -3.33
N SER A 88 33.91 2.03 -3.35
CA SER A 88 34.61 3.04 -2.52
C SER A 88 34.23 4.50 -2.83
N SER A 89 33.57 4.77 -3.95
CA SER A 89 32.95 6.06 -4.27
C SER A 89 31.84 6.46 -3.28
N CYS A 90 31.37 5.54 -2.42
CA CYS A 90 30.45 5.83 -1.31
C CYS A 90 31.03 6.77 -0.24
N LEU A 91 32.34 6.99 -0.19
CA LEU A 91 32.97 7.83 0.85
C LEU A 91 32.71 9.34 0.63
N SER A 92 32.15 9.74 -0.51
CA SER A 92 31.79 11.13 -0.83
C SER A 92 30.53 11.15 -1.68
N GLY A 93 29.50 11.88 -1.28
CA GLY A 93 28.23 11.98 -2.01
C GLY A 93 27.00 11.87 -1.11
N PRO A 94 25.77 11.93 -1.67
CA PRO A 94 24.53 11.97 -0.90
C PRO A 94 24.32 10.75 0.03
N PHE A 95 24.87 9.60 -0.33
CA PHE A 95 24.73 8.35 0.42
C PHE A 95 25.86 8.09 1.44
N SER A 96 26.82 9.01 1.62
CA SER A 96 28.05 8.75 2.39
C SER A 96 27.83 8.37 3.86
N HIS A 97 26.72 8.81 4.44
CA HIS A 97 26.34 8.51 5.83
C HIS A 97 25.52 7.22 5.98
N TYR A 98 25.21 6.54 4.89
CA TYR A 98 24.30 5.38 4.87
C TYR A 98 25.04 4.15 4.35
N GLU A 99 25.39 3.23 5.24
CA GLU A 99 26.06 1.98 4.86
C GLU A 99 25.06 1.01 4.19
N TYR A 100 25.36 0.52 2.99
CA TYR A 100 24.46 -0.39 2.24
C TYR A 100 24.09 -1.68 3.00
N SER A 101 24.98 -2.16 3.88
CA SER A 101 24.72 -3.33 4.73
C SER A 101 23.62 -3.07 5.77
N LYS A 102 23.41 -1.81 6.17
CA LYS A 102 22.49 -1.38 7.23
C LYS A 102 21.24 -0.69 6.70
N TYR A 103 21.34 -0.03 5.54
CA TYR A 103 20.28 0.76 4.96
C TYR A 103 19.81 0.18 3.63
N TRP A 104 18.53 0.27 3.38
CA TRP A 104 17.95 0.19 2.05
C TRP A 104 17.60 1.60 1.56
N ALA A 105 17.54 1.80 0.25
CA ALA A 105 17.07 3.03 -0.37
C ALA A 105 15.95 2.75 -1.38
N TYR A 106 14.96 3.63 -1.42
CA TYR A 106 13.78 3.48 -2.26
C TYR A 106 13.37 4.82 -2.88
N ALA A 107 13.39 4.90 -4.21
CA ALA A 107 12.74 5.97 -4.94
C ALA A 107 11.30 5.52 -5.25
N ASP A 108 10.41 5.81 -4.31
CA ASP A 108 8.97 5.56 -4.35
C ASP A 108 8.20 6.76 -4.95
N TYR A 109 6.99 6.49 -5.46
CA TYR A 109 6.06 7.50 -5.98
C TYR A 109 6.65 8.45 -7.04
N LYS A 110 7.52 7.96 -7.93
CA LYS A 110 8.10 8.80 -8.99
C LYS A 110 7.16 8.85 -10.18
N TYR A 111 6.29 9.86 -10.21
CA TYR A 111 5.42 10.13 -11.35
C TYR A 111 6.24 10.29 -12.64
N ILE A 112 6.08 9.34 -13.57
CA ILE A 112 6.87 9.25 -14.80
C ILE A 112 6.73 10.54 -15.62
N ALA A 113 5.51 11.11 -15.67
CA ALA A 113 5.23 12.39 -16.32
C ALA A 113 6.10 13.55 -15.81
N ARG A 114 6.48 13.55 -14.53
CA ARG A 114 7.29 14.60 -13.90
C ARG A 114 8.78 14.35 -14.08
N ILE A 115 9.23 13.11 -13.88
CA ILE A 115 10.65 12.79 -14.00
C ILE A 115 11.15 12.88 -15.45
N PHE A 116 10.29 12.55 -16.42
CA PHE A 116 10.56 12.60 -17.87
C PHE A 116 9.74 13.69 -18.59
N GLU A 117 9.45 14.81 -17.91
CA GLU A 117 8.76 15.96 -18.52
C GLU A 117 9.45 16.48 -19.80
N ASP A 118 10.77 16.33 -19.88
CA ASP A 118 11.63 16.70 -21.00
C ASP A 118 11.70 15.64 -22.12
N LYS A 119 11.13 14.46 -21.90
CA LYS A 119 11.17 13.31 -22.83
C LYS A 119 9.81 12.63 -22.95
N PRO A 120 8.76 13.33 -23.41
CA PRO A 120 7.40 12.79 -23.45
C PRO A 120 7.24 11.55 -24.35
N GLU A 121 8.16 11.30 -25.27
CA GLU A 121 8.19 10.11 -26.13
C GLU A 121 8.27 8.81 -25.32
N VAL A 122 8.94 8.82 -24.16
CA VAL A 122 9.11 7.61 -23.32
C VAL A 122 7.81 7.15 -22.69
N PHE A 123 6.77 7.99 -22.66
CA PHE A 123 5.47 7.57 -22.13
C PHE A 123 4.84 6.44 -22.95
N GLN A 124 5.16 6.35 -24.24
CA GLN A 124 4.64 5.32 -25.15
C GLN A 124 5.31 3.95 -24.98
N ASP A 125 6.38 3.87 -24.19
CA ASP A 125 7.03 2.61 -23.83
C ASP A 125 6.14 1.74 -22.92
N ILE A 126 5.17 2.36 -22.25
CA ILE A 126 4.22 1.76 -21.31
C ILE A 126 2.84 1.78 -21.96
N ARG A 127 2.24 0.60 -22.18
CA ARG A 127 1.08 0.42 -23.07
C ARG A 127 -0.11 -0.21 -22.37
N TRP A 128 -0.67 0.46 -21.34
CA TRP A 128 -1.85 -0.05 -20.63
C TRP A 128 -3.10 -0.23 -21.52
N SER A 129 -3.06 0.25 -22.77
CA SER A 129 -3.99 -0.16 -23.83
C SER A 129 -4.08 -1.67 -24.01
N ASP A 130 -3.00 -2.43 -23.80
CA ASP A 130 -3.03 -3.90 -23.88
C ASP A 130 -3.83 -4.55 -22.74
N PHE A 131 -4.06 -3.81 -21.66
CA PHE A 131 -4.95 -4.18 -20.57
C PHE A 131 -6.37 -3.59 -20.74
N GLY A 132 -6.65 -3.00 -21.91
CA GLY A 132 -7.93 -2.40 -22.29
C GLY A 132 -8.20 -1.03 -21.67
N PHE A 133 -7.14 -0.31 -21.32
CA PHE A 133 -7.19 1.08 -20.87
C PHE A 133 -6.54 2.00 -21.92
N PRO A 134 -7.19 2.22 -23.08
CA PRO A 134 -6.64 3.06 -24.13
C PRO A 134 -6.40 4.50 -23.62
N GLY A 135 -5.29 5.09 -24.04
CA GLY A 135 -4.88 6.42 -23.61
C GLY A 135 -4.14 6.47 -22.27
N ARG A 136 -4.11 5.35 -21.51
CA ARG A 136 -3.32 5.24 -20.28
C ARG A 136 -1.91 4.75 -20.63
N SER A 137 -0.90 5.52 -20.23
CA SER A 137 0.49 5.35 -20.65
C SER A 137 1.44 5.61 -19.48
N GLY A 138 2.73 5.82 -19.78
CA GLY A 138 3.68 6.31 -18.79
C GLY A 138 3.26 7.62 -18.12
N LYS A 139 2.44 8.44 -18.78
CA LYS A 139 1.98 9.71 -18.22
C LYS A 139 1.12 9.54 -16.94
N GLU A 140 0.33 8.47 -16.87
CA GLU A 140 -0.52 8.11 -15.73
C GLU A 140 0.09 7.00 -14.85
N SER A 141 1.41 6.83 -14.95
CA SER A 141 2.13 5.75 -14.26
C SER A 141 3.17 6.28 -13.29
N THR A 142 3.44 5.49 -12.27
CA THR A 142 4.46 5.76 -11.25
C THR A 142 5.58 4.73 -11.34
N LEU A 143 6.82 5.22 -11.23
CA LEU A 143 8.05 4.44 -11.24
C LEU A 143 8.56 4.24 -9.82
N TRP A 144 9.08 3.04 -9.56
CA TRP A 144 9.59 2.62 -8.27
C TRP A 144 10.95 1.95 -8.45
N ILE A 145 11.98 2.46 -7.77
CA ILE A 145 13.34 1.92 -7.87
C ILE A 145 13.88 1.68 -6.46
N GLY A 146 14.12 0.42 -6.10
CA GLY A 146 14.52 0.04 -4.74
C GLY A 146 15.80 -0.79 -4.71
N SER A 147 16.53 -0.70 -3.61
CA SER A 147 17.57 -1.69 -3.26
C SER A 147 16.96 -2.87 -2.50
N GLU A 148 17.72 -3.96 -2.33
CA GLU A 148 17.35 -5.05 -1.42
C GLU A 148 16.92 -4.53 -0.03
N GLY A 149 15.80 -5.06 0.49
CA GLY A 149 15.17 -4.67 1.75
C GLY A 149 14.22 -3.46 1.66
N ALA A 150 14.26 -2.70 0.56
CA ALA A 150 13.36 -1.57 0.36
C ALA A 150 11.90 -2.03 0.31
N ASN A 151 11.06 -1.45 1.16
CA ASN A 151 9.69 -1.91 1.34
C ASN A 151 8.67 -0.76 1.49
N THR A 152 7.41 -1.07 1.21
CA THR A 152 6.27 -0.21 1.56
C THR A 152 5.48 -0.91 2.66
N PRO A 153 5.23 -0.25 3.81
CA PRO A 153 4.41 -0.79 4.89
C PRO A 153 3.04 -1.30 4.41
N CYS A 154 2.47 -2.25 5.14
CA CYS A 154 1.18 -2.84 4.77
C CYS A 154 0.08 -1.78 4.77
N HIS A 155 -0.61 -1.62 3.64
CA HIS A 155 -1.72 -0.69 3.47
C HIS A 155 -2.77 -1.27 2.52
N LEU A 156 -3.95 -0.68 2.50
CA LEU A 156 -4.87 -0.79 1.38
C LEU A 156 -5.07 0.57 0.72
N ASP A 157 -5.47 0.47 -0.53
CA ASP A 157 -5.83 1.58 -1.40
C ASP A 157 -7.33 1.89 -1.26
N SER A 158 -7.70 3.11 -0.84
CA SER A 158 -9.10 3.51 -0.55
C SER A 158 -10.01 3.40 -1.78
N TYR A 159 -9.47 3.65 -2.98
CA TYR A 159 -10.22 3.65 -4.23
C TYR A 159 -9.38 3.16 -5.40
N GLY A 160 -10.03 2.70 -6.47
CA GLY A 160 -9.36 2.15 -7.65
C GLY A 160 -8.90 0.70 -7.47
N CYS A 161 -8.24 0.19 -8.50
CA CYS A 161 -7.38 -1.00 -8.43
C CYS A 161 -6.02 -0.70 -9.06
N ASN A 162 -5.04 -1.55 -8.80
CA ASN A 162 -3.65 -1.30 -9.18
C ASN A 162 -3.12 -2.40 -10.11
N LEU A 163 -2.48 -2.00 -11.20
CA LEU A 163 -1.72 -2.88 -12.09
C LEU A 163 -0.23 -2.58 -11.93
N VAL A 164 0.54 -3.56 -11.48
CA VAL A 164 1.96 -3.41 -11.17
C VAL A 164 2.81 -4.29 -12.08
N LEU A 165 3.54 -3.68 -13.01
CA LEU A 165 4.55 -4.31 -13.83
C LEU A 165 5.89 -4.38 -13.10
N GLN A 166 6.45 -5.57 -12.94
CA GLN A 166 7.84 -5.73 -12.52
C GLN A 166 8.78 -5.70 -13.73
N VAL A 167 9.74 -4.79 -13.74
CA VAL A 167 10.66 -4.58 -14.88
C VAL A 167 12.03 -5.20 -14.60
N GLN A 168 12.60 -4.94 -13.43
CA GLN A 168 13.92 -5.44 -13.04
C GLN A 168 13.88 -6.01 -11.63
N GLY A 169 14.58 -7.11 -11.39
CA GLY A 169 14.63 -7.78 -10.10
C GLY A 169 13.26 -8.29 -9.65
N ARG A 170 13.22 -8.90 -8.48
CA ARG A 170 12.01 -9.48 -7.90
C ARG A 170 11.55 -8.70 -6.67
N LYS A 171 10.24 -8.59 -6.51
CA LYS A 171 9.59 -8.07 -5.31
C LYS A 171 8.71 -9.14 -4.68
N ARG A 172 8.75 -9.29 -3.35
CA ARG A 172 7.84 -10.13 -2.59
C ARG A 172 6.64 -9.31 -2.17
N TRP A 173 5.44 -9.85 -2.37
CA TRP A 173 4.17 -9.23 -2.00
C TRP A 173 3.46 -10.10 -0.97
N HIS A 174 3.01 -9.50 0.11
CA HIS A 174 2.11 -10.11 1.08
C HIS A 174 0.76 -9.42 0.92
N LEU A 175 -0.23 -10.18 0.45
CA LEU A 175 -1.56 -9.68 0.13
C LEU A 175 -2.55 -10.23 1.17
N PHE A 176 -3.54 -9.44 1.59
CA PHE A 176 -4.60 -9.91 2.47
C PHE A 176 -5.96 -9.46 1.94
N PRO A 177 -6.98 -10.32 1.99
CA PRO A 177 -8.31 -9.99 1.51
C PRO A 177 -8.93 -8.84 2.34
N PRO A 178 -9.86 -8.06 1.75
CA PRO A 178 -10.57 -7.01 2.49
C PRO A 178 -11.26 -7.51 3.77
N GLY A 179 -11.66 -8.79 3.81
CA GLY A 179 -12.25 -9.44 4.99
C GLY A 179 -11.32 -9.50 6.22
N ASP A 180 -10.01 -9.36 6.03
CA ASP A 180 -9.01 -9.39 7.12
C ASP A 180 -8.76 -8.01 7.75
N THR A 181 -9.50 -6.98 7.34
CA THR A 181 -9.30 -5.59 7.80
C THR A 181 -9.23 -5.46 9.32
N SER A 182 -10.09 -6.16 10.07
CA SER A 182 -10.07 -6.11 11.54
C SER A 182 -8.82 -6.73 12.15
N PHE A 183 -8.22 -7.73 11.49
CA PHE A 183 -7.00 -8.41 11.93
C PHE A 183 -5.74 -7.59 11.64
N LEU A 184 -5.84 -6.58 10.77
CA LEU A 184 -4.74 -5.73 10.32
C LEU A 184 -4.65 -4.40 11.07
N TYR A 185 -5.55 -4.11 12.02
CA TYR A 185 -5.50 -2.92 12.87
C TYR A 185 -5.33 -1.62 12.06
N PRO A 186 -6.37 -1.20 11.30
CA PRO A 186 -6.28 -0.09 10.37
C PRO A 186 -5.97 1.23 11.10
N THR A 187 -5.19 2.08 10.44
CA THR A 187 -4.85 3.44 10.86
C THR A 187 -4.78 4.36 9.65
N ARG A 188 -5.16 5.62 9.85
CA ARG A 188 -4.94 6.70 8.88
C ARG A 188 -3.83 7.65 9.30
N ILE A 189 -3.04 7.25 10.31
CA ILE A 189 -1.89 8.01 10.82
C ILE A 189 -0.62 7.14 10.68
N PRO A 190 0.43 7.63 10.00
CA PRO A 190 0.47 8.90 9.27
C PRO A 190 -0.53 8.92 8.11
N TYR A 191 -1.12 10.09 7.85
CA TYR A 191 -2.06 10.32 6.77
C TYR A 191 -1.30 10.43 5.45
N GLU A 192 -1.70 9.59 4.50
CA GLU A 192 -1.38 9.67 3.08
C GLU A 192 -2.71 9.59 2.33
N GLU A 193 -2.90 10.43 1.32
CA GLU A 193 -4.11 10.42 0.51
C GLU A 193 -4.26 9.05 -0.13
N SER A 194 -5.47 8.51 -0.08
CA SER A 194 -5.85 7.21 -0.64
C SER A 194 -5.26 5.95 0.03
N SER A 195 -4.55 6.08 1.15
CA SER A 195 -3.95 4.94 1.85
C SER A 195 -4.53 4.73 3.26
N VAL A 196 -4.95 3.51 3.58
CA VAL A 196 -5.20 3.07 4.96
C VAL A 196 -4.10 2.11 5.36
N PHE A 197 -3.31 2.44 6.38
CA PHE A 197 -2.18 1.63 6.82
C PHE A 197 -2.58 0.60 7.87
N SER A 198 -1.77 -0.45 8.00
CA SER A 198 -1.81 -1.39 9.12
C SER A 198 -0.88 -0.91 10.23
N LYS A 199 -1.33 -0.96 11.49
CA LYS A 199 -0.43 -0.78 12.64
C LYS A 199 0.56 -1.95 12.82
N VAL A 200 0.35 -3.08 12.12
CA VAL A 200 1.14 -4.31 12.24
C VAL A 200 2.29 -4.30 11.24
N ASN A 201 3.50 -4.61 11.70
CA ASN A 201 4.56 -5.01 10.79
C ASN A 201 4.29 -6.45 10.31
N VAL A 202 3.68 -6.61 9.15
CA VAL A 202 3.27 -7.94 8.65
C VAL A 202 4.45 -8.86 8.31
N ALA A 203 5.65 -8.31 8.11
CA ALA A 203 6.87 -9.10 7.91
C ALA A 203 7.44 -9.63 9.24
N ASN A 204 7.14 -8.96 10.37
CA ASN A 204 7.58 -9.35 11.71
C ASN A 204 6.54 -8.90 12.77
N PRO A 205 5.41 -9.61 12.89
CA PRO A 205 4.26 -9.13 13.65
C PRO A 205 4.45 -9.22 15.17
N ASP A 206 4.15 -8.13 15.88
CA ASP A 206 4.04 -8.15 17.35
C ASP A 206 2.68 -8.73 17.78
N LEU A 207 2.62 -10.05 17.91
CA LEU A 207 1.40 -10.77 18.31
C LEU A 207 1.02 -10.59 19.79
N LYS A 208 1.84 -9.88 20.59
CA LYS A 208 1.43 -9.47 21.94
C LYS A 208 0.59 -8.21 21.88
N ARG A 209 0.98 -7.27 21.02
CA ARG A 209 0.26 -6.00 20.82
C ARG A 209 -0.93 -6.16 19.85
N PHE A 210 -0.80 -7.03 18.86
CA PHE A 210 -1.77 -7.24 17.77
C PHE A 210 -2.17 -8.71 17.67
N PRO A 211 -2.80 -9.29 18.71
CA PRO A 211 -3.09 -10.74 18.77
C PRO A 211 -4.02 -11.24 17.66
N GLU A 212 -4.94 -10.41 17.16
CA GLU A 212 -5.91 -10.79 16.12
C GLU A 212 -5.26 -11.01 14.75
N PHE A 213 -4.04 -10.51 14.54
CA PHE A 213 -3.30 -10.74 13.28
C PHE A 213 -3.04 -12.23 13.02
N ARG A 214 -3.07 -13.09 14.05
CA ARG A 214 -2.98 -14.56 13.89
C ARG A 214 -4.10 -15.13 13.01
N ASN A 215 -5.22 -14.43 12.90
CA ASN A 215 -6.38 -14.84 12.12
C ASN A 215 -6.34 -14.35 10.66
N ALA A 216 -5.35 -13.52 10.30
CA ALA A 216 -5.18 -13.05 8.93
C ALA A 216 -4.73 -14.19 8.00
N THR A 217 -5.19 -14.14 6.75
CA THR A 217 -4.95 -15.11 5.70
C THR A 217 -4.00 -14.49 4.66
N PRO A 218 -2.67 -14.68 4.80
CA PRO A 218 -1.71 -14.10 3.86
C PRO A 218 -1.72 -14.83 2.52
N HIS A 219 -1.69 -14.04 1.45
CA HIS A 219 -1.49 -14.45 0.06
C HIS A 219 -0.11 -13.95 -0.39
N ILE A 220 0.91 -14.81 -0.37
CA ILE A 220 2.30 -14.40 -0.61
C ILE A 220 2.75 -14.81 -2.01
N ILE A 221 3.29 -13.85 -2.78
CA ILE A 221 3.89 -14.10 -4.09
C ILE A 221 5.24 -13.41 -4.24
N THR A 222 6.05 -13.92 -5.16
CA THR A 222 7.20 -13.20 -5.70
C THR A 222 6.89 -12.79 -7.12
N LEU A 223 6.83 -11.48 -7.37
CA LEU A 223 6.60 -10.92 -8.70
C LEU A 223 7.93 -10.83 -9.44
N CYS A 224 8.01 -11.47 -10.60
CA CYS A 224 9.21 -11.57 -11.42
C CYS A 224 9.18 -10.58 -12.60
N PRO A 225 10.35 -10.20 -13.17
CA PRO A 225 10.41 -9.36 -14.36
C PRO A 225 9.51 -9.86 -15.50
N GLY A 226 8.76 -8.95 -16.12
CA GLY A 226 7.81 -9.23 -17.19
C GLY A 226 6.43 -9.70 -16.72
N GLN A 227 6.19 -9.81 -15.41
CA GLN A 227 4.88 -10.12 -14.86
C GLN A 227 4.15 -8.83 -14.43
N VAL A 228 2.81 -8.86 -14.53
CA VAL A 228 1.94 -7.78 -14.06
C VAL A 228 1.01 -8.32 -12.96
N LEU A 229 1.12 -7.76 -11.76
CA LEU A 229 0.22 -8.05 -10.64
C LEU A 229 -1.01 -7.14 -10.72
N LEU A 230 -2.20 -7.74 -10.66
CA LEU A 230 -3.44 -7.04 -10.35
C LEU A 230 -3.67 -7.08 -8.84
N ILE A 231 -3.78 -5.90 -8.23
CA ILE A 231 -4.24 -5.70 -6.85
C ILE A 231 -5.66 -5.15 -6.95
N PRO A 232 -6.69 -5.96 -6.64
CA PRO A 232 -8.06 -5.49 -6.68
C PRO A 232 -8.32 -4.44 -5.60
N ARG A 233 -9.43 -3.73 -5.76
CA ARG A 233 -9.91 -2.76 -4.78
C ARG A 233 -9.88 -3.32 -3.35
N HIS A 234 -9.38 -2.51 -2.42
CA HIS A 234 -9.37 -2.78 -0.97
C HIS A 234 -8.51 -3.96 -0.51
N TRP A 235 -7.74 -4.59 -1.40
CA TRP A 235 -6.77 -5.59 -0.97
C TRP A 235 -5.61 -4.93 -0.24
N TRP A 236 -5.37 -5.42 0.97
CA TRP A 236 -4.22 -5.03 1.76
C TRP A 236 -2.97 -5.63 1.15
N HIS A 237 -1.89 -4.85 1.14
CA HIS A 237 -0.66 -5.27 0.53
C HIS A 237 0.57 -4.66 1.22
N TYR A 238 1.56 -5.52 1.43
CA TYR A 238 2.93 -5.15 1.78
C TYR A 238 3.86 -5.63 0.66
N VAL A 239 4.86 -4.83 0.32
CA VAL A 239 5.81 -5.15 -0.74
C VAL A 239 7.25 -4.91 -0.29
N GLU A 240 8.13 -5.84 -0.62
CA GLU A 240 9.57 -5.80 -0.32
C GLU A 240 10.41 -6.14 -1.55
N SER A 241 11.48 -5.39 -1.77
CA SER A 241 12.52 -5.67 -2.77
C SER A 241 13.46 -6.75 -2.25
N ILE A 242 13.49 -7.91 -2.92
CA ILE A 242 14.29 -9.06 -2.47
C ILE A 242 15.55 -9.30 -3.31
N ASP A 243 15.68 -8.64 -4.45
CA ASP A 243 16.90 -8.64 -5.26
C ASP A 243 17.68 -7.32 -5.03
N PRO A 244 19.00 -7.29 -5.31
CA PRO A 244 19.86 -6.13 -5.04
C PRO A 244 19.33 -4.80 -5.56
N ILE A 245 18.70 -4.83 -6.74
CA ILE A 245 18.04 -3.68 -7.36
C ILE A 245 16.74 -4.14 -7.98
N THR A 246 15.67 -3.40 -7.72
CA THR A 246 14.35 -3.62 -8.32
C THR A 246 13.87 -2.37 -9.05
N VAL A 247 13.15 -2.59 -10.15
CA VAL A 247 12.40 -1.55 -10.86
C VAL A 247 10.99 -2.08 -11.13
N SER A 248 9.98 -1.31 -10.74
CA SER A 248 8.58 -1.60 -11.07
C SER A 248 7.86 -0.33 -11.54
N ILE A 249 6.84 -0.52 -12.35
CA ILE A 249 5.96 0.53 -12.85
C ILE A 249 4.54 0.12 -12.48
N ASN A 250 3.75 1.03 -11.93
CA ASN A 250 2.34 0.74 -11.72
C ASN A 250 1.45 1.81 -12.35
N SER A 251 0.21 1.42 -12.57
CA SER A 251 -0.86 2.34 -12.92
C SER A 251 -2.11 2.02 -12.12
N TRP A 252 -2.67 3.09 -11.58
CA TRP A 252 -3.94 3.10 -10.89
C TRP A 252 -5.08 3.18 -11.90
N ILE A 253 -6.08 2.33 -11.73
CA ILE A 253 -7.28 2.27 -12.55
C ILE A 253 -8.45 2.73 -11.69
N GLU A 254 -9.08 3.84 -12.07
CA GLU A 254 -10.27 4.34 -11.39
C GLU A 254 -11.48 3.43 -11.68
N LEU A 255 -12.34 3.27 -10.69
CA LEU A 255 -13.54 2.44 -10.75
C LEU A 255 -14.79 3.29 -10.49
N GLU A 256 -15.92 2.92 -11.10
CA GLU A 256 -17.21 3.60 -10.86
C GLU A 256 -17.64 3.54 -9.38
N ALA A 257 -17.25 2.48 -8.67
CA ALA A 257 -17.50 2.33 -7.23
C ALA A 257 -16.68 3.27 -6.34
N ASP A 258 -15.76 4.08 -6.90
CA ASP A 258 -14.84 4.94 -6.14
C ASP A 258 -15.52 6.15 -5.51
N HIS A 259 -16.66 6.60 -6.04
CA HIS A 259 -17.19 7.91 -5.68
C HIS A 259 -17.50 8.06 -4.19
N GLN A 260 -17.99 7.01 -3.52
CA GLN A 260 -18.23 7.06 -2.08
C GLN A 260 -16.90 7.13 -1.30
N ALA A 261 -15.93 6.28 -1.66
CA ALA A 261 -14.63 6.29 -1.02
C ALA A 261 -13.88 7.62 -1.20
N ARG A 262 -14.10 8.32 -2.32
CA ARG A 262 -13.57 9.68 -2.52
C ARG A 262 -14.20 10.72 -1.58
N VAL A 263 -15.47 10.55 -1.20
CA VAL A 263 -16.11 11.39 -0.17
C VAL A 263 -15.51 11.10 1.20
N GLU A 264 -15.37 9.82 1.55
CA GLU A 264 -14.72 9.36 2.79
C GLU A 264 -13.28 9.90 2.91
N GLU A 265 -12.51 9.82 1.83
CA GLU A 265 -11.15 10.36 1.75
C GLU A 265 -11.14 11.89 1.96
N ALA A 266 -12.02 12.63 1.29
CA ALA A 266 -12.09 14.09 1.43
C ALA A 266 -12.49 14.53 2.85
N ILE A 267 -13.35 13.76 3.54
CA ILE A 267 -13.68 13.98 4.96
C ILE A 267 -12.44 13.76 5.82
N THR A 268 -11.75 12.63 5.63
CA THR A 268 -10.53 12.27 6.38
C THR A 268 -9.48 13.37 6.25
N ARG A 269 -9.18 13.78 5.01
CA ARG A 269 -8.27 14.88 4.69
C ARG A 269 -8.64 16.17 5.43
N THR A 270 -9.92 16.55 5.37
CA THR A 270 -10.42 17.76 6.00
C THR A 270 -10.20 17.75 7.51
N LEU A 271 -10.45 16.62 8.17
CA LEU A 271 -10.27 16.46 9.61
C LEU A 271 -8.80 16.53 10.00
N VAL A 272 -7.93 15.77 9.34
CA VAL A 272 -6.49 15.74 9.63
C VAL A 272 -5.87 17.13 9.45
N CYS A 273 -6.14 17.80 8.32
CA CYS A 273 -5.61 19.14 8.08
C CYS A 273 -6.16 20.16 9.08
N ALA A 274 -7.43 20.07 9.49
CA ALA A 274 -8.01 21.02 10.43
C ALA A 274 -7.39 20.91 11.82
N ILE A 275 -7.21 19.68 12.32
CA ILE A 275 -6.61 19.43 13.65
C ILE A 275 -5.13 19.80 13.62
N LYS A 276 -4.39 19.41 12.58
CA LYS A 276 -2.98 19.81 12.41
C LYS A 276 -2.79 21.32 12.37
N SER A 277 -3.74 22.06 11.78
CA SER A 277 -3.68 23.54 11.73
C SER A 277 -3.97 24.19 13.09
N ALA A 278 -4.59 23.46 14.02
CA ALA A 278 -4.91 23.94 15.37
C ALA A 278 -3.79 23.64 16.39
N GLU A 279 -2.93 22.65 16.11
CA GLU A 279 -1.79 22.34 16.96
C GLU A 279 -0.64 23.34 16.81
N ASN A 280 0.11 23.51 17.89
CA ASN A 280 1.25 24.41 17.93
C ASN A 280 2.39 23.79 17.11
N PRO A 281 3.03 24.51 16.17
CA PRO A 281 4.09 23.96 15.29
C PRO A 281 5.33 23.39 16.00
N SER A 282 5.41 23.50 17.33
CA SER A 282 6.48 22.98 18.16
C SER A 282 6.35 21.49 18.52
N GLU A 283 5.19 20.85 18.27
CA GLU A 283 5.04 19.41 18.43
C GLU A 283 5.36 18.72 17.10
N GLU A 284 6.39 17.86 17.09
CA GLU A 284 6.84 17.10 15.92
C GLU A 284 5.92 15.91 15.62
N ASP A 285 4.62 16.16 15.57
CA ASP A 285 3.64 15.10 15.39
C ASP A 285 3.65 14.61 13.93
N LEU A 286 3.99 13.33 13.79
CA LEU A 286 4.21 12.62 12.51
C LEU A 286 2.87 12.24 11.85
N TRP A 287 1.90 13.15 11.84
CA TRP A 287 0.54 12.90 11.35
C TRP A 287 0.39 12.91 9.85
N LEU A 288 1.30 13.57 9.13
CA LEU A 288 1.29 13.58 7.67
C LEU A 288 2.46 12.75 7.16
N ASN A 289 2.20 11.93 6.16
CA ASN A 289 3.25 11.27 5.41
C ASN A 289 4.13 12.36 4.73
N PRO A 290 5.47 12.24 4.70
CA PRO A 290 6.32 13.20 3.99
C PRO A 290 6.06 13.29 2.49
N THR A 291 5.32 12.35 1.91
CA THR A 291 4.83 12.40 0.52
C THR A 291 3.66 13.38 0.34
N GLU A 292 2.94 13.72 1.41
CA GLU A 292 1.86 14.70 1.39
C GLU A 292 2.39 16.13 1.39
N VAL A 293 1.73 16.98 0.60
CA VAL A 293 2.00 18.43 0.62
C VAL A 293 1.55 18.97 1.99
N GLU A 294 2.32 19.92 2.55
CA GLU A 294 2.01 20.61 3.81
C GLU A 294 0.51 20.96 3.92
N ALA A 295 -0.02 20.90 5.16
CA ALA A 295 -1.45 20.98 5.46
C ALA A 295 -2.20 21.99 4.56
N THR A 296 -3.11 21.50 3.74
CA THR A 296 -3.86 22.35 2.80
C THR A 296 -4.90 23.19 3.53
N SER A 297 -5.18 24.38 2.99
CA SER A 297 -6.11 25.32 3.62
C SER A 297 -7.53 24.72 3.75
N HIS A 298 -8.26 25.21 4.74
CA HIS A 298 -9.66 24.81 4.97
C HIS A 298 -10.52 24.97 3.70
N GLU A 299 -10.34 26.06 2.95
CA GLU A 299 -11.08 26.31 1.72
C GLU A 299 -10.79 25.26 0.64
N VAL A 300 -9.53 24.90 0.44
CA VAL A 300 -9.11 23.87 -0.54
C VAL A 300 -9.72 22.51 -0.16
N ASN A 301 -9.66 22.13 1.11
CA ASN A 301 -10.24 20.87 1.59
C ASN A 301 -11.76 20.81 1.40
N LEU A 302 -12.47 21.92 1.67
CA LEU A 302 -13.91 21.99 1.39
C LEU A 302 -14.23 21.92 -0.10
N GLN A 303 -13.40 22.51 -0.97
CA GLN A 303 -13.58 22.38 -2.42
C GLN A 303 -13.45 20.92 -2.86
N TYR A 304 -12.43 20.19 -2.38
CA TYR A 304 -12.28 18.76 -2.64
C TYR A 304 -13.50 17.96 -2.17
N LEU A 305 -13.98 18.20 -0.95
CA LEU A 305 -15.16 17.51 -0.41
C LEU A 305 -16.41 17.78 -1.26
N ASN A 306 -16.67 19.03 -1.61
CA ASN A 306 -17.83 19.39 -2.44
C ASN A 306 -17.76 18.77 -3.84
N GLN A 307 -16.56 18.69 -4.43
CA GLN A 307 -16.35 18.02 -5.72
C GLN A 307 -16.61 16.51 -5.62
N ALA A 308 -16.12 15.85 -4.56
CA ALA A 308 -16.35 14.42 -4.33
C ALA A 308 -17.85 14.10 -4.16
N VAL A 309 -18.56 14.88 -3.34
CA VAL A 309 -20.01 14.75 -3.13
C VAL A 309 -20.77 14.99 -4.44
N SER A 310 -20.38 16.01 -5.21
CA SER A 310 -20.98 16.28 -6.52
C SER A 310 -20.78 15.14 -7.52
N ALA A 311 -19.59 14.54 -7.54
CA ALA A 311 -19.27 13.40 -8.40
C ALA A 311 -20.11 12.17 -8.03
N TYR A 312 -20.27 11.88 -6.73
CA TYR A 312 -21.12 10.81 -6.23
C TYR A 312 -22.57 10.90 -6.73
N PHE A 313 -23.19 12.07 -6.63
CA PHE A 313 -24.56 12.24 -7.11
C PHE A 313 -24.69 12.22 -8.63
N LYS A 314 -23.68 12.67 -9.37
CA LYS A 314 -23.67 12.56 -10.84
C LYS A 314 -23.66 11.09 -11.26
N CYS A 315 -22.83 10.25 -10.64
CA CYS A 315 -22.77 8.81 -10.91
C CYS A 315 -24.10 8.11 -10.56
N GLN A 316 -24.73 8.43 -9.42
CA GLN A 316 -26.05 7.87 -9.08
C GLN A 316 -27.14 8.22 -10.10
N LYS A 317 -27.14 9.44 -10.66
CA LYS A 317 -28.11 9.82 -11.69
C LYS A 317 -27.86 9.10 -13.03
N GLY A 318 -26.59 8.90 -13.39
CA GLY A 318 -26.19 8.17 -14.60
C GLY A 318 -26.63 6.70 -14.57
N SER A 319 -26.35 5.99 -13.48
CA SER A 319 -26.76 4.58 -13.28
C SER A 319 -28.28 4.39 -13.32
N VAL A 320 -29.06 5.31 -12.73
CA VAL A 320 -30.53 5.27 -12.81
C VAL A 320 -31.02 5.51 -14.24
N SER A 321 -30.39 6.42 -15.01
CA SER A 321 -30.77 6.67 -16.40
C SER A 321 -30.48 5.48 -17.33
N GLU A 322 -29.38 4.74 -17.10
CA GLU A 322 -29.04 3.54 -17.86
C GLU A 322 -29.93 2.33 -17.52
N GLN A 323 -30.35 2.19 -16.25
CA GLN A 323 -31.37 1.22 -15.86
C GLN A 323 -32.76 1.55 -16.45
N VAL A 324 -33.12 2.83 -16.56
CA VAL A 324 -34.39 3.24 -17.21
C VAL A 324 -34.34 2.98 -18.72
N CYS A 325 -33.22 3.27 -19.40
CA CYS A 325 -33.07 3.01 -20.84
C CYS A 325 -33.06 1.51 -21.19
N SER A 326 -32.40 0.67 -20.38
CA SER A 326 -32.39 -0.80 -20.58
C SER A 326 -33.74 -1.48 -20.30
N SER A 327 -34.59 -0.84 -19.48
CA SER A 327 -35.97 -1.30 -19.24
C SER A 327 -36.98 -0.85 -20.31
N SER A 328 -36.61 0.06 -21.23
CA SER A 328 -37.54 0.66 -22.20
C SER A 328 -37.79 -0.15 -23.47
N THR A 329 -37.13 -1.31 -23.65
CA THR A 329 -37.40 -2.23 -24.78
C THR A 329 -38.36 -3.37 -24.38
N ARG A 330 -39.53 -3.04 -23.84
CA ARG A 330 -40.68 -3.97 -23.78
C ARG A 330 -41.96 -3.20 -24.08
N VAL A 331 -42.43 -3.35 -25.31
CA VAL A 331 -43.74 -2.89 -25.77
C VAL A 331 -44.84 -3.73 -25.10
N GLU A 332 -45.71 -3.01 -24.40
CA GLU A 332 -47.14 -3.22 -24.12
C GLU A 332 -47.68 -4.63 -23.84
N GLN A 333 -48.25 -4.79 -22.64
CA GLN A 333 -49.68 -5.14 -22.51
C GLN A 333 -50.25 -4.64 -21.19
N ARG A 334 -51.23 -3.74 -21.29
CA ARG A 334 -52.10 -3.24 -20.21
C ARG A 334 -52.97 -4.38 -19.67
N THR A 335 -53.04 -4.50 -18.35
CA THR A 335 -54.30 -4.75 -17.64
C THR A 335 -54.26 -4.13 -16.24
N ASN A 336 -55.27 -3.31 -15.95
CA ASN A 336 -55.58 -2.68 -14.68
C ASN A 336 -55.74 -3.71 -13.55
N THR A 337 -55.23 -3.39 -12.36
CA THR A 337 -55.91 -3.68 -11.08
C THR A 337 -55.33 -2.83 -9.95
N SER A 338 -56.22 -2.19 -9.20
CA SER A 338 -55.91 -1.35 -8.05
C SER A 338 -55.71 -2.18 -6.77
N CYS A 339 -54.81 -1.78 -5.87
CA CYS A 339 -55.19 -1.57 -4.46
C CYS A 339 -54.08 -0.95 -3.59
N LYS A 340 -54.44 0.20 -3.01
CA LYS A 340 -54.34 0.58 -1.59
C LYS A 340 -53.00 0.43 -0.85
N ARG A 341 -52.42 1.60 -0.56
CA ARG A 341 -51.57 1.88 0.60
C ARG A 341 -52.22 1.38 1.90
N LYS A 342 -51.46 0.68 2.73
CA LYS A 342 -51.71 0.59 4.18
C LYS A 342 -50.44 0.95 4.92
N ARG A 343 -50.58 1.93 5.80
CA ARG A 343 -49.58 2.53 6.68
C ARG A 343 -49.82 1.87 8.04
N GLU A 344 -48.82 1.23 8.63
CA GLU A 344 -48.87 0.83 10.05
C GLU A 344 -47.52 1.14 10.69
N LEU A 345 -47.59 1.97 11.75
CA LEU A 345 -46.53 2.33 12.67
C LEU A 345 -46.38 1.22 13.73
N GLY A 346 -45.15 0.89 14.08
CA GLY A 346 -44.80 0.15 15.29
C GLY A 346 -43.32 0.31 15.59
N TYR A 347 -43.01 1.05 16.65
CA TYR A 347 -41.68 1.22 17.25
C TYR A 347 -41.56 0.22 18.41
N GLU A 348 -40.40 -0.42 18.56
CA GLU A 348 -39.68 -0.71 19.83
C GLU A 348 -38.29 -1.32 19.46
N PRO A 349 -37.23 -1.16 20.29
CA PRO A 349 -35.83 -1.18 19.84
C PRO A 349 -35.07 -2.44 20.26
N GLU A 350 -34.45 -3.14 19.31
CA GLU A 350 -33.49 -4.23 19.61
C GLU A 350 -32.23 -4.12 18.75
N GLY A 351 -31.08 -4.16 19.44
CA GLY A 351 -29.78 -4.66 18.96
C GLY A 351 -29.16 -4.02 17.72
N TRP A 352 -28.13 -3.19 17.91
CA TRP A 352 -27.23 -2.77 16.84
C TRP A 352 -26.39 -3.96 16.35
N GLY A 353 -26.96 -4.77 15.46
CA GLY A 353 -26.22 -5.69 14.61
C GLY A 353 -25.56 -4.92 13.47
N LEU A 354 -24.26 -5.16 13.26
CA LEU A 354 -23.53 -4.67 12.08
C LEU A 354 -24.31 -5.06 10.81
N LEU A 355 -24.86 -4.07 10.11
CA LEU A 355 -25.34 -4.24 8.74
C LEU A 355 -24.12 -4.20 7.83
N THR A 356 -23.51 -5.36 7.61
CA THR A 356 -22.72 -5.59 6.40
C THR A 356 -23.69 -5.44 5.24
N HIS A 357 -23.60 -4.34 4.50
CA HIS A 357 -24.24 -4.20 3.21
C HIS A 357 -23.59 -5.23 2.25
N GLU A 358 -24.11 -6.45 2.26
CA GLU A 358 -23.95 -7.36 1.14
C GLU A 358 -24.64 -6.69 -0.05
N PHE A 359 -23.85 -6.30 -1.04
CA PHE A 359 -24.39 -5.90 -2.33
C PHE A 359 -25.10 -7.13 -2.92
N ASP A 360 -26.43 -7.09 -2.93
CA ASP A 360 -27.28 -8.08 -3.58
C ASP A 360 -27.02 -8.01 -5.10
N PHE A 361 -26.09 -8.84 -5.57
CA PHE A 361 -25.79 -8.96 -6.98
C PHE A 361 -26.95 -9.66 -7.69
N SER A 362 -27.50 -9.00 -8.71
CA SER A 362 -28.46 -9.62 -9.60
C SER A 362 -27.86 -10.90 -10.21
N THR A 363 -28.69 -11.93 -10.38
CA THR A 363 -28.36 -13.26 -10.91
C THR A 363 -27.65 -13.25 -12.28
N PHE A 364 -27.59 -12.10 -12.94
CA PHE A 364 -26.95 -11.88 -14.24
C PHE A 364 -25.42 -11.72 -14.18
N GLU A 365 -24.85 -11.28 -13.05
CA GLU A 365 -23.39 -11.12 -12.89
C GLU A 365 -22.71 -12.42 -12.40
N ALA A 366 -23.44 -13.24 -11.64
CA ALA A 366 -22.95 -14.53 -11.14
C ALA A 366 -22.63 -15.52 -12.28
N GLU A 367 -23.32 -15.44 -13.43
CA GLU A 367 -23.05 -16.26 -14.61
C GLU A 367 -21.78 -15.81 -15.37
N LYS A 368 -21.35 -14.54 -15.27
CA LYS A 368 -20.12 -14.04 -15.91
C LYS A 368 -18.84 -14.44 -15.19
N LEU A 369 -18.90 -14.62 -13.87
CA LEU A 369 -17.78 -15.09 -13.04
C LEU A 369 -17.36 -16.55 -13.38
N GLN A 370 -18.22 -17.31 -14.07
CA GLN A 370 -18.05 -18.77 -14.18
C GLN A 370 -16.92 -19.28 -15.08
N LYS A 371 -16.15 -18.47 -15.81
CA LYS A 371 -14.87 -18.93 -16.41
C LYS A 371 -13.83 -17.81 -16.52
N ILE A 372 -13.35 -17.31 -15.38
CA ILE A 372 -12.06 -16.62 -15.36
C ILE A 372 -10.99 -17.64 -15.81
N PRO A 373 -10.18 -17.34 -16.84
CA PRO A 373 -9.31 -18.32 -17.49
C PRO A 373 -7.98 -18.45 -16.74
N PHE A 374 -8.02 -18.83 -15.46
CA PHE A 374 -6.79 -19.11 -14.72
C PHE A 374 -5.99 -20.22 -15.42
N GLY A 375 -4.66 -20.05 -15.46
CA GLY A 375 -3.77 -20.91 -16.20
C GLY A 375 -2.36 -20.30 -16.32
N PRO A 376 -1.54 -20.72 -17.30
CA PRO A 376 -0.16 -20.28 -17.41
C PRO A 376 0.01 -18.78 -17.68
N HIS A 377 -1.02 -18.11 -18.20
CA HIS A 377 -0.99 -16.69 -18.55
C HIS A 377 -1.72 -15.79 -17.54
N LEU A 378 -2.51 -16.39 -16.64
CA LEU A 378 -3.22 -15.70 -15.58
C LEU A 378 -3.19 -16.59 -14.33
N ILE A 379 -2.28 -16.29 -13.41
CA ILE A 379 -2.04 -17.09 -12.22
C ILE A 379 -2.86 -16.49 -11.08
N GLN A 380 -3.75 -17.29 -10.48
CA GLN A 380 -4.45 -16.88 -9.26
C GLN A 380 -3.46 -16.82 -8.10
N VAL A 381 -3.53 -15.76 -7.30
CA VAL A 381 -2.78 -15.70 -6.05
C VAL A 381 -3.55 -16.44 -4.96
N LEU A 382 -3.07 -17.62 -4.58
CA LEU A 382 -3.69 -18.46 -3.55
C LEU A 382 -3.21 -18.10 -2.14
N PRO A 383 -4.04 -18.35 -1.11
CA PRO A 383 -3.62 -18.19 0.28
C PRO A 383 -2.47 -19.14 0.60
N GLN A 384 -1.56 -18.73 1.47
CA GLN A 384 -0.52 -19.61 1.99
C GLN A 384 -1.19 -20.71 2.82
N SER A 385 -0.94 -21.97 2.50
CA SER A 385 -1.41 -23.08 3.32
C SER A 385 -0.81 -22.95 4.71
N GLN A 386 -1.64 -22.96 5.76
CA GLN A 386 -1.17 -23.07 7.13
C GLN A 386 -0.48 -24.42 7.30
N GLU A 387 0.83 -24.49 7.05
CA GLU A 387 1.62 -25.59 7.55
C GLU A 387 1.61 -25.50 9.08
N THR A 388 0.90 -26.45 9.70
CA THR A 388 0.99 -26.68 11.12
C THR A 388 2.46 -26.96 11.44
N SER A 389 3.09 -26.04 12.16
CA SER A 389 4.45 -26.19 12.65
C SER A 389 4.50 -27.31 13.69
N SER A 390 4.51 -28.56 13.23
CA SER A 390 5.14 -29.63 13.98
C SER A 390 6.64 -29.35 13.94
N MET A 391 7.16 -28.71 15.00
CA MET A 391 8.60 -28.77 15.29
C MET A 391 8.93 -30.21 15.68
N GLY A 392 9.02 -31.07 14.67
CA GLY A 392 9.61 -32.39 14.73
C GLY A 392 11.08 -32.26 14.33
N THR A 393 11.94 -32.61 15.26
CA THR A 393 13.39 -32.69 15.11
C THR A 393 13.75 -33.71 14.01
N ALA A 394 14.38 -33.28 12.93
CA ALA A 394 15.11 -34.14 11.99
C ALA A 394 16.23 -33.29 11.37
N ALA A 395 17.45 -33.41 11.90
CA ALA A 395 18.47 -34.35 11.44
C ALA A 395 19.17 -33.82 10.19
N VAL A 396 20.35 -33.26 10.44
CA VAL A 396 21.39 -32.93 9.46
C VAL A 396 21.83 -34.23 8.80
N GLU A 397 21.69 -34.33 7.48
CA GLU A 397 22.51 -35.23 6.66
C GLU A 397 23.39 -34.37 5.76
N SER A 398 24.65 -34.28 6.18
CA SER A 398 25.77 -33.77 5.41
C SER A 398 26.25 -34.86 4.44
N ASP A 399 26.30 -34.54 3.15
CA ASP A 399 26.96 -35.40 2.17
C ASP A 399 28.41 -34.91 1.99
N GLY A 400 29.35 -35.79 2.34
CA GLY A 400 30.77 -35.53 2.36
C GLY A 400 31.40 -35.54 0.97
N ARG A 401 32.42 -34.69 0.81
CA ARG A 401 33.53 -34.99 -0.09
C ARG A 401 34.84 -34.57 0.55
N ASP A 402 35.60 -35.60 0.94
CA ASP A 402 36.97 -35.54 1.42
C ASP A 402 37.91 -34.85 0.44
N LEU A 403 38.77 -33.96 0.94
CA LEU A 403 40.17 -33.86 0.52
C LEU A 403 41.05 -33.54 1.74
N LEU A 404 42.18 -34.23 1.77
CA LEU A 404 43.05 -34.57 2.90
C LEU A 404 44.11 -33.51 3.25
N HIS A 405 44.51 -33.53 4.53
CA HIS A 405 45.81 -33.16 5.15
C HIS A 405 46.27 -31.69 5.04
N GLU A 406 46.73 -31.00 6.10
CA GLU A 406 47.69 -31.39 7.14
C GLU A 406 47.43 -30.78 8.53
N ASN A 407 48.02 -31.44 9.53
CA ASN A 407 48.02 -31.16 10.97
C ASN A 407 48.79 -29.89 11.37
N GLU A 408 48.31 -29.23 12.43
CA GLU A 408 49.00 -28.78 13.66
C GLU A 408 47.98 -27.86 14.38
N GLY A 409 47.57 -28.00 15.64
CA GLY A 409 48.29 -28.34 16.86
C GLY A 409 47.67 -27.51 18.00
N GLY A 410 46.75 -28.11 18.77
CA GLY A 410 46.44 -27.83 20.19
C GLY A 410 46.05 -26.41 20.66
N ARG A 411 44.85 -26.29 21.24
CA ARG A 411 44.62 -26.08 22.70
C ARG A 411 43.20 -25.57 22.96
N PHE A 412 42.45 -26.34 23.77
CA PHE A 412 41.22 -25.90 24.42
C PHE A 412 41.55 -24.84 25.50
N GLY A 413 40.83 -23.72 25.47
CA GLY A 413 40.87 -22.70 26.52
C GLY A 413 39.51 -22.02 26.66
N LYS A 414 38.72 -22.48 27.63
CA LYS A 414 37.59 -21.74 28.21
C LYS A 414 38.10 -20.37 28.67
N LEU A 415 37.44 -19.28 28.31
CA LEU A 415 37.62 -18.00 28.97
C LEU A 415 36.29 -17.27 29.16
N HIS A 416 36.02 -17.01 30.45
CA HIS A 416 34.99 -16.17 31.00
C HIS A 416 35.00 -14.76 30.40
N CYS A 417 33.82 -14.25 30.04
CA CYS A 417 33.60 -12.84 29.75
C CYS A 417 33.60 -12.06 31.07
N THR A 418 34.60 -11.18 31.24
CA THR A 418 34.70 -10.29 32.41
C THR A 418 34.39 -8.88 31.97
N MET A 419 33.36 -8.33 32.61
CA MET A 419 32.94 -6.93 32.60
C MET A 419 34.14 -6.01 32.88
N LYS A 420 34.37 -5.00 32.04
CA LYS A 420 35.21 -3.84 32.37
C LYS A 420 34.45 -2.55 32.11
N GLN A 421 34.19 -1.84 33.20
CA GLN A 421 33.87 -0.42 33.27
C GLN A 421 34.93 0.39 32.53
N LEU A 422 34.52 1.43 31.80
CA LEU A 422 35.38 2.59 31.61
C LEU A 422 34.62 3.89 31.95
N VAL A 423 35.38 4.74 32.61
CA VAL A 423 35.04 5.95 33.36
C VAL A 423 34.62 7.12 32.47
N MET A 424 33.76 7.94 33.07
CA MET A 424 33.21 9.25 32.70
C MET A 424 34.21 10.27 32.14
N SER A 425 33.73 11.13 31.23
CA SER A 425 34.12 12.53 31.16
C SER A 425 32.86 13.40 31.02
N ASN A 426 32.60 14.22 32.03
CA ASN A 426 31.60 15.29 32.02
C ASN A 426 32.19 16.52 31.32
N ASP A 427 31.38 17.22 30.53
CA ASP A 427 31.30 18.68 30.58
C ASP A 427 29.90 19.14 30.17
N CYS A 428 29.46 20.18 30.85
CA CYS A 428 28.09 20.60 31.08
C CYS A 428 27.46 21.41 29.93
N ASP A 429 26.13 21.31 29.77
CA ASP A 429 25.29 22.47 30.12
C ASP A 429 23.84 22.06 30.43
N MET A 430 23.33 22.61 31.54
CA MET A 430 22.06 22.30 32.18
C MET A 430 21.16 23.52 32.10
N SER A 431 19.88 23.33 31.76
CA SER A 431 18.83 24.21 32.29
C SER A 431 17.52 23.45 32.48
N ALA A 432 17.40 22.93 33.71
CA ALA A 432 16.25 22.98 34.61
C ALA A 432 14.85 22.67 34.05
N ARG A 433 14.23 21.58 34.54
CA ARG A 433 12.97 21.64 35.32
C ARG A 433 12.86 20.51 36.35
N GLN A 434 12.72 20.96 37.60
CA GLN A 434 12.01 20.44 38.77
C GLN A 434 12.05 18.95 39.18
N MET A 435 12.51 18.77 40.43
CA MET A 435 12.35 17.59 41.27
C MET A 435 10.88 17.33 41.60
N ASP A 436 10.43 16.09 41.43
CA ASP A 436 9.19 15.59 42.04
C ASP A 436 9.50 14.84 43.35
N SER A 437 8.85 15.29 44.42
CA SER A 437 8.83 14.63 45.73
C SER A 437 7.82 13.49 45.74
N ALA A 438 8.18 12.38 46.38
CA ALA A 438 7.36 11.20 46.59
C ALA A 438 6.00 11.48 47.30
N GLY A 439 4.93 10.86 46.80
CA GLY A 439 3.65 10.73 47.52
C GLY A 439 2.46 10.17 46.72
N SER A 440 2.01 8.97 47.13
CA SER A 440 0.69 8.32 46.88
C SER A 440 0.48 7.44 45.62
N PRO A 441 -0.06 6.20 45.77
CA PRO A 441 -0.42 5.33 44.66
C PRO A 441 -1.83 5.68 44.16
N ASN A 442 -1.95 6.74 43.37
CA ASN A 442 -3.15 6.97 42.60
C ASN A 442 -2.94 6.39 41.21
N ALA A 443 -3.81 5.46 40.82
CA ALA A 443 -3.94 5.01 39.44
C ALA A 443 -4.01 6.24 38.54
N SER A 444 -2.93 6.48 37.77
CA SER A 444 -2.88 7.55 36.80
C SER A 444 -3.98 7.29 35.79
N GLN A 445 -5.07 8.06 35.85
CA GLN A 445 -5.98 8.17 34.72
C GLN A 445 -5.15 8.76 33.59
N THR A 446 -4.79 7.93 32.62
CA THR A 446 -4.09 8.37 31.41
C THR A 446 -5.00 9.38 30.73
N ALA A 447 -4.59 10.66 30.73
CA ALA A 447 -5.34 11.70 30.03
C ALA A 447 -5.38 11.37 28.54
N LEU A 448 -6.55 11.51 27.90
CA LEU A 448 -6.69 11.34 26.45
C LEU A 448 -5.89 12.43 25.73
N SER A 449 -5.04 12.03 24.80
CA SER A 449 -4.23 12.93 23.97
C SER A 449 -4.96 13.33 22.68
N THR A 450 -4.48 14.37 21.97
CA THR A 450 -4.97 14.70 20.62
C THR A 450 -4.79 13.52 19.65
N ASN A 451 -3.66 12.81 19.79
CA ASN A 451 -3.36 11.60 19.03
C ASN A 451 -4.43 10.52 19.20
N ASP A 452 -4.86 10.25 20.45
CA ASP A 452 -5.91 9.26 20.73
C ASP A 452 -7.26 9.66 20.08
N LEU A 453 -7.61 10.94 20.13
CA LEU A 453 -8.84 11.45 19.53
C LEU A 453 -8.78 11.40 18.00
N LEU A 454 -7.65 11.84 17.42
CA LEU A 454 -7.45 11.86 15.97
C LEU A 454 -7.59 10.45 15.41
N ASP A 455 -6.87 9.47 15.98
CA ASP A 455 -6.94 8.04 15.60
C ASP A 455 -8.38 7.50 15.59
N CYS A 456 -9.22 7.93 16.53
CA CYS A 456 -10.63 7.55 16.57
C CYS A 456 -11.45 8.23 15.46
N LEU A 457 -11.24 9.53 15.23
CA LEU A 457 -11.99 10.31 14.22
C LEU A 457 -11.70 9.86 12.80
N VAL A 458 -10.44 9.48 12.52
CA VAL A 458 -10.00 9.01 11.21
C VAL A 458 -10.14 7.50 11.02
N ASN A 459 -10.74 6.81 11.99
CA ASN A 459 -11.06 5.39 11.85
C ASN A 459 -12.00 5.19 10.65
N PRO A 460 -11.72 4.25 9.72
CA PRO A 460 -12.54 4.05 8.52
C PRO A 460 -14.03 3.85 8.80
N SER A 461 -14.41 3.17 9.90
CA SER A 461 -15.81 2.98 10.28
C SER A 461 -16.50 4.28 10.69
N VAL A 462 -15.78 5.18 11.37
CA VAL A 462 -16.28 6.51 11.76
C VAL A 462 -16.43 7.39 10.52
N ILE A 463 -15.42 7.41 9.66
CA ILE A 463 -15.44 8.18 8.42
C ILE A 463 -16.60 7.74 7.51
N ASN A 464 -16.84 6.43 7.37
CA ASN A 464 -17.96 5.90 6.60
C ASN A 464 -19.32 6.39 7.12
N LEU A 465 -19.52 6.39 8.45
CA LEU A 465 -20.74 6.91 9.06
C LEU A 465 -20.95 8.40 8.77
N VAL A 466 -19.89 9.21 8.90
CA VAL A 466 -19.95 10.65 8.59
C VAL A 466 -20.27 10.87 7.11
N ALA A 467 -19.67 10.09 6.20
CA ALA A 467 -19.94 10.17 4.77
C ALA A 467 -21.40 9.84 4.45
N GLN A 468 -21.97 8.80 5.04
CA GLN A 468 -23.38 8.44 4.87
C GLN A 468 -24.31 9.57 5.31
N LEU A 469 -24.11 10.10 6.52
CA LEU A 469 -24.92 11.21 7.04
C LEU A 469 -24.80 12.47 6.17
N LEU A 470 -23.60 12.78 5.68
CA LEU A 470 -23.37 13.91 4.78
C LEU A 470 -24.14 13.74 3.47
N LEU A 471 -24.05 12.57 2.86
CA LEU A 471 -24.73 12.24 1.60
C LEU A 471 -26.25 12.22 1.76
N GLU A 472 -26.78 11.71 2.86
CA GLU A 472 -28.22 11.76 3.16
C GLU A 472 -28.73 13.20 3.27
N ARG A 473 -27.98 14.07 3.94
CA ARG A 473 -28.32 15.49 4.09
C ARG A 473 -28.38 16.23 2.75
N THR A 474 -27.47 15.92 1.82
CA THR A 474 -27.38 16.60 0.51
C THR A 474 -28.39 16.08 -0.51
N ARG A 475 -29.11 14.98 -0.23
CA ARG A 475 -30.19 14.48 -1.10
C ARG A 475 -31.47 15.32 -1.05
N VAL A 476 -31.63 16.16 -0.03
CA VAL A 476 -32.74 17.12 0.16
C VAL A 476 -32.46 18.38 -0.64
#